data_AF-A0A8E0M983-F1
#
_entry.id   AF-A0A8E0M983-F1
#
_cell.length_a   1.000
_cell.length_b   1.000
_cell.length_c   1.000
_cell.angle_alpha   90.00
_cell.angle_beta   90.00
_cell.angle_gamma   90.00
#
_symmetry.space_group_name_H-M   'P 1'
#
loop_
_entity.id
_entity.type
_entity.pdbx_description
1 polymer ?
#
loop_
_entity_poly.entity_id
_entity_poly.type
_entity_poly.pdbx_seq_one_letter_code
_entity_poly.pdbx_strand_id
1 'polypeptide(L)'
;GALLLGAILITEYQLPESLAHATVKQMYTARWLTFAGLGMLQGLIAALGNLFLIGTYVVDKPLYLLFAMLLSLVFVSILYMLISLFGNIGKGLGIIILVLSISGAGGNFPVVLSGKFFQAINPWLPFTYAVNLLRETVGGIYWPNLWQDLIILVAFGVAFFLLGLFLKEPIRPWIEKMHHITRKSKIIE
;
A
#
# COMPACT_ATOMS: atom_id res chain seq x y z
N GLY A 1 2.71 7.41 -4.12
CA GLY A 1 3.88 6.74 -4.72
C GLY A 1 3.54 5.37 -5.28
N ALA A 2 3.16 4.42 -4.43
CA ALA A 2 2.95 3.02 -4.80
C ALA A 2 1.98 2.76 -5.98
N LEU A 3 0.88 3.51 -6.12
CA LEU A 3 -0.03 3.39 -7.27
C LEU A 3 0.60 3.84 -8.59
N LEU A 4 1.37 4.94 -8.59
CA LEU A 4 2.12 5.38 -9.76
C LEU A 4 3.19 4.37 -10.14
N LEU A 5 3.89 3.80 -9.15
CA LEU A 5 4.81 2.69 -9.38
C LEU A 5 4.08 1.49 -9.99
N GLY A 6 2.91 1.09 -9.48
CA GLY A 6 2.13 -0.02 -10.04
C GLY A 6 1.53 0.28 -11.42
N ALA A 7 1.35 1.56 -11.77
CA ALA A 7 0.92 1.98 -13.09
C ALA A 7 2.08 1.97 -14.10
N ILE A 8 3.28 2.42 -13.69
CA ILE A 8 4.48 2.57 -14.53
C ILE A 8 5.28 1.27 -14.64
N LEU A 9 5.50 0.59 -13.51
CA LEU A 9 6.24 -0.67 -13.48
C LEU A 9 5.30 -1.82 -13.80
N ILE A 10 5.63 -2.53 -14.88
CA ILE A 10 4.96 -3.77 -15.26
C ILE A 10 5.08 -4.77 -14.10
N THR A 11 3.95 -5.28 -13.61
CA THR A 11 3.93 -6.33 -12.57
C THR A 11 4.16 -7.73 -13.15
N GLU A 12 3.99 -7.87 -14.46
CA GLU A 12 4.32 -9.05 -15.26
C GLU A 12 5.84 -9.12 -15.56
N TYR A 13 6.35 -10.34 -15.73
CA TYR A 13 7.79 -10.59 -15.86
C TYR A 13 8.08 -11.33 -17.16
N GLN A 14 9.12 -10.89 -17.88
CA GLN A 14 9.79 -11.71 -18.90
C GLN A 14 11.03 -12.33 -18.24
N LEU A 15 10.99 -13.63 -17.94
CA LEU A 15 12.14 -14.32 -17.32
C LEU A 15 13.30 -14.44 -18.31
N PRO A 16 14.55 -14.11 -17.92
CA PRO A 16 15.74 -14.66 -18.57
C PRO A 16 15.73 -16.19 -18.42
N GLU A 17 16.18 -16.94 -19.44
CA GLU A 17 16.21 -18.41 -19.41
C GLU A 17 16.96 -18.99 -18.20
N SER A 18 17.90 -18.24 -17.62
CA SER A 18 18.67 -18.64 -16.42
C SER A 18 17.86 -18.71 -15.12
N LEU A 19 16.66 -18.13 -15.06
CA LEU A 19 15.79 -18.10 -13.87
C LEU A 19 14.53 -18.97 -14.03
N ALA A 20 14.48 -19.84 -15.04
CA ALA A 20 13.32 -20.69 -15.36
C ALA A 20 12.82 -21.58 -14.20
N HIS A 21 13.65 -21.85 -13.18
CA HIS A 21 13.31 -22.66 -12.00
C HIS A 21 12.76 -21.87 -10.80
N ALA A 22 12.60 -20.54 -10.90
CA ALA A 22 12.13 -19.73 -9.78
C ALA A 22 10.67 -20.05 -9.40
N THR A 23 10.40 -20.28 -8.11
CA THR A 23 9.03 -20.55 -7.62
C THR A 23 8.19 -19.28 -7.67
N VAL A 24 6.87 -19.40 -7.88
CA VAL A 24 5.92 -18.27 -7.91
C VAL A 24 6.04 -17.38 -6.66
N LYS A 25 6.26 -17.98 -5.49
CA LYS A 25 6.49 -17.28 -4.22
C LYS A 25 7.79 -16.46 -4.21
N GLN A 26 8.87 -16.99 -4.79
CA GLN A 26 10.15 -16.29 -4.88
C GLN A 26 10.06 -15.10 -5.84
N MET A 27 9.39 -15.27 -6.99
CA MET A 27 9.16 -14.19 -7.95
C MET A 27 8.28 -13.07 -7.35
N TYR A 28 7.21 -13.45 -6.62
CA TYR A 28 6.36 -12.49 -5.92
C TYR A 28 7.15 -11.68 -4.89
N THR A 29 7.94 -12.37 -4.05
CA THR A 29 8.72 -11.74 -2.98
C THR A 29 9.81 -10.82 -3.55
N ALA A 30 10.55 -11.26 -4.57
CA ALA A 30 11.61 -10.46 -5.20
C ALA A 30 11.05 -9.17 -5.82
N ARG A 31 9.90 -9.26 -6.50
CA ARG A 31 9.26 -8.08 -7.09
C ARG A 31 8.68 -7.18 -6.01
N TRP A 32 8.00 -7.75 -5.00
CA TRP A 32 7.54 -6.98 -3.84
C TRP A 32 8.69 -6.22 -3.17
N LEU A 33 9.87 -6.82 -2.99
CA LEU A 33 11.06 -6.16 -2.44
C LEU A 33 11.50 -4.95 -3.28
N THR A 34 11.40 -5.03 -4.62
CA THR A 34 11.70 -3.90 -5.50
C THR A 34 10.73 -2.74 -5.25
N PHE A 35 9.43 -3.02 -5.18
CA PHE A 35 8.41 -2.00 -4.89
C PHE A 35 8.52 -1.47 -3.46
N ALA A 36 8.87 -2.32 -2.50
CA ALA A 36 9.07 -1.97 -1.10
C ALA A 36 10.25 -1.01 -0.95
N GLY A 37 11.41 -1.31 -1.56
CA GLY A 37 12.58 -0.45 -1.52
C GLY A 37 12.32 0.92 -2.16
N LEU A 38 11.74 0.94 -3.36
CA LEU A 38 11.36 2.20 -4.02
C LEU A 38 10.30 2.97 -3.22
N GLY A 39 9.33 2.28 -2.63
CA GLY A 39 8.31 2.88 -1.78
C GLY A 39 8.92 3.52 -0.54
N MET A 40 9.82 2.82 0.16
CA MET A 40 10.48 3.35 1.35
C MET A 40 11.32 4.59 1.03
N LEU A 41 12.06 4.57 -0.08
CA LEU A 41 12.80 5.74 -0.55
C LEU A 41 11.87 6.92 -0.85
N GLN A 42 10.75 6.69 -1.54
CA GLN A 42 9.76 7.74 -1.80
C GLN A 42 9.15 8.30 -0.51
N GLY A 43 8.82 7.43 0.45
CA GLY A 43 8.29 7.82 1.75
C GLY A 43 9.30 8.65 2.55
N LEU A 44 10.57 8.24 2.53
CA LEU A 44 11.66 8.96 3.17
C LEU A 44 11.88 10.35 2.54
N ILE A 45 11.95 10.42 1.20
CA ILE A 45 12.10 11.69 0.47
C ILE A 45 10.94 12.63 0.78
N ALA A 46 9.70 12.12 0.78
CA ALA A 46 8.52 12.92 1.13
C ALA A 46 8.58 13.44 2.57
N ALA A 47 8.95 12.60 3.54
CA ALA A 47 9.04 12.99 4.94
C ALA A 47 10.17 14.01 5.19
N LEU A 48 11.33 13.82 4.55
CA LEU A 48 12.43 14.79 4.58
C LEU A 48 12.02 16.11 3.92
N GLY A 49 11.32 16.07 2.78
CA GLY A 49 10.76 17.25 2.13
C GLY A 49 9.83 18.04 3.05
N ASN A 50 8.96 17.36 3.79
CA ASN A 50 8.08 18.00 4.77
C ASN A 50 8.87 18.69 5.89
N LEU A 51 9.93 18.06 6.39
CA LEU A 51 10.75 18.60 7.48
C LEU A 51 11.64 19.77 7.03
N PHE A 52 12.31 19.65 5.88
CA PHE A 52 13.35 20.59 5.46
C PHE A 52 12.90 21.62 4.43
N LEU A 53 11.97 21.29 3.52
CA LEU A 53 11.50 22.22 2.50
C LEU A 53 10.25 22.99 2.97
N ILE A 54 9.30 22.28 3.58
CA ILE A 54 8.06 22.89 4.09
C ILE A 54 8.26 23.48 5.50
N GLY A 55 9.20 22.93 6.27
CA GLY A 55 9.45 23.38 7.65
C GLY A 55 8.36 22.94 8.63
N THR A 56 7.74 21.78 8.40
CA THR A 56 6.67 21.27 9.28
C THR A 56 7.17 21.02 10.70
N TYR A 57 6.33 21.38 11.68
CA TYR A 57 6.58 21.08 13.08
C TYR A 57 6.41 19.59 13.33
N VAL A 58 7.43 18.97 13.94
CA VAL A 58 7.43 17.57 14.36
C VAL A 58 8.20 17.48 15.67
N VAL A 59 7.57 16.95 16.72
CA VAL A 59 8.21 16.75 18.04
C VAL A 59 9.29 15.67 17.94
N ASP A 60 8.94 14.50 17.43
CA ASP A 60 9.85 13.37 17.28
C ASP A 60 10.17 13.10 15.79
N LYS A 61 11.20 13.80 15.30
CA LYS A 61 11.65 13.69 13.89
C LYS A 61 12.13 12.28 13.53
N PRO A 62 12.93 11.58 14.36
CA PRO A 62 13.34 10.20 14.07
C PRO A 62 12.16 9.25 13.89
N LEU A 63 11.17 9.27 14.80
CA LEU A 63 10.00 8.41 14.69
C LEU A 63 9.11 8.78 13.51
N TYR A 64 8.97 10.07 13.19
CA TYR A 64 8.23 10.50 12.00
C TYR A 64 8.83 9.92 10.71
N LEU A 65 10.16 9.96 10.56
CA LEU A 65 10.85 9.38 9.40
C LEU A 65 10.69 7.85 9.35
N LEU A 66 10.83 7.18 10.50
CA LEU A 66 10.66 5.73 10.59
C LEU A 66 9.24 5.30 10.21
N PHE A 67 8.23 5.97 10.76
CA PHE A 67 6.84 5.67 10.46
C PHE A 67 6.47 6.01 9.02
N ALA A 68 7.02 7.08 8.43
CA ALA A 68 6.80 7.36 7.00
C ALA A 68 7.29 6.20 6.11
N MET A 69 8.45 5.61 6.42
CA MET A 69 8.95 4.44 5.70
C MET A 69 8.10 3.19 5.95
N LEU A 70 7.70 2.94 7.20
CA LEU A 70 6.84 1.82 7.57
C LEU A 70 5.48 1.89 6.87
N LEU A 71 4.84 3.05 6.89
CA LEU A 71 3.56 3.28 6.21
C LEU A 71 3.70 3.02 4.71
N SER A 72 4.79 3.46 4.10
CA SER A 72 5.06 3.15 2.70
C SER A 72 5.10 1.64 2.44
N LEU A 73 5.76 0.86 3.32
CA LEU A 73 5.82 -0.59 3.22
C LEU A 73 4.43 -1.25 3.33
N VAL A 74 3.60 -0.79 4.27
CA VAL A 74 2.23 -1.28 4.47
C VAL A 74 1.38 -1.04 3.23
N PHE A 75 1.35 0.20 2.72
CA PHE A 75 0.55 0.55 1.54
C PHE A 75 1.07 -0.10 0.25
N VAL A 76 2.39 -0.25 0.10
CA VAL A 76 2.97 -1.04 -1.00
C VAL A 76 2.47 -2.48 -0.94
N SER A 77 2.43 -3.10 0.24
CA SER A 77 2.00 -4.49 0.39
C SER A 77 0.53 -4.68 0.00
N ILE A 78 -0.34 -3.77 0.43
CA ILE A 78 -1.77 -3.77 0.07
C ILE A 78 -1.95 -3.61 -1.44
N LEU A 79 -1.33 -2.59 -2.03
CA LEU A 79 -1.50 -2.29 -3.45
C LEU A 79 -0.84 -3.33 -4.35
N TYR A 80 0.32 -3.84 -3.96
CA TYR A 80 1.03 -4.86 -4.73
C TYR A 80 0.26 -6.19 -4.73
N MET A 81 -0.32 -6.60 -3.61
CA MET A 81 -1.22 -7.76 -3.55
C MET A 81 -2.41 -7.58 -4.50
N LEU A 82 -3.07 -6.42 -4.44
CA LEU A 82 -4.25 -6.11 -5.26
C LEU A 82 -3.92 -6.11 -6.77
N ILE A 83 -2.86 -5.42 -7.18
CA ILE A 83 -2.44 -5.33 -8.57
C ILE A 83 -1.90 -6.69 -9.06
N SER A 84 -1.18 -7.42 -8.22
CA SER A 84 -0.64 -8.74 -8.61
C SER A 84 -1.73 -9.80 -8.74
N LEU A 85 -2.86 -9.69 -8.03
CA LEU A 85 -3.95 -10.67 -8.10
C LEU A 85 -5.00 -10.32 -9.16
N PHE A 86 -5.28 -9.04 -9.37
CA PHE A 86 -6.37 -8.60 -10.24
C PHE A 86 -5.90 -7.84 -11.49
N GLY A 87 -4.60 -7.70 -11.71
CA GLY A 87 -4.04 -6.99 -12.86
C GLY A 87 -4.56 -5.55 -12.99
N ASN A 88 -5.08 -5.19 -14.17
CA ASN A 88 -5.62 -3.85 -14.42
C ASN A 88 -6.87 -3.53 -13.57
N ILE A 89 -7.70 -4.52 -13.24
CA ILE A 89 -8.83 -4.33 -12.31
C ILE A 89 -8.29 -3.97 -10.92
N GLY A 90 -7.18 -4.61 -10.50
CA GLY A 90 -6.50 -4.31 -9.24
C GLY A 90 -5.98 -2.88 -9.16
N LYS A 91 -5.48 -2.32 -10.27
CA LYS A 91 -5.10 -0.90 -10.35
C LYS A 91 -6.30 0.02 -10.09
N GLY A 92 -7.45 -0.28 -10.70
CA GLY A 92 -8.70 0.46 -10.49
C GLY A 92 -9.18 0.40 -9.03
N LEU A 93 -9.19 -0.80 -8.43
CA LEU A 93 -9.52 -0.97 -7.02
C LEU A 93 -8.56 -0.20 -6.09
N GLY A 94 -7.28 -0.18 -6.43
CA GLY A 94 -6.28 0.60 -5.69
C GLY A 94 -6.55 2.10 -5.70
N ILE A 95 -7.00 2.65 -6.84
CA ILE A 95 -7.43 4.05 -6.94
C ILE A 95 -8.64 4.32 -6.05
N ILE A 96 -9.64 3.44 -6.05
CA ILE A 96 -10.83 3.56 -5.18
C ILE A 96 -10.42 3.59 -3.71
N ILE A 97 -9.56 2.65 -3.29
CA ILE A 97 -9.03 2.61 -1.92
C ILE A 97 -8.29 3.90 -1.59
N LEU A 98 -7.48 4.44 -2.51
CA LEU A 98 -6.78 5.72 -2.30
C LEU A 98 -7.75 6.88 -2.07
N VAL A 99 -8.77 7.01 -2.91
CA VAL A 99 -9.77 8.10 -2.79
C VAL A 99 -10.52 7.98 -1.47
N LEU A 100 -11.00 6.78 -1.13
CA LEU A 100 -11.67 6.53 0.15
C LEU A 100 -10.75 6.80 1.35
N SER A 101 -9.46 6.50 1.23
CA SER A 101 -8.47 6.77 2.27
C SER A 101 -8.30 8.27 2.53
N ILE A 102 -8.25 9.09 1.48
CA ILE A 102 -8.10 10.54 1.60
C ILE A 102 -9.34 11.16 2.25
N SER A 103 -10.54 10.74 1.83
CA SER A 103 -11.80 11.27 2.37
C SER A 103 -12.14 10.73 3.77
N GLY A 104 -11.79 9.48 4.04
CA GLY A 104 -12.23 8.75 5.24
C GLY A 104 -11.29 8.89 6.44
N ALA A 105 -10.00 9.16 6.25
CA ALA A 105 -9.03 9.03 7.33
C ALA A 105 -8.94 10.18 8.34
N GLY A 106 -9.73 11.23 8.15
CA GLY A 106 -9.79 12.35 9.09
C GLY A 106 -8.49 13.14 9.23
N GLY A 107 -7.68 13.20 8.16
CA GLY A 107 -6.44 13.97 8.13
C GLY A 107 -6.67 15.49 8.11
N ASN A 108 -7.69 15.95 7.37
CA ASN A 108 -8.03 17.38 7.26
C ASN A 108 -9.10 17.83 8.26
N PHE A 109 -10.06 16.94 8.56
CA PHE A 109 -11.16 17.20 9.50
C PHE A 109 -11.44 15.95 10.34
N PRO A 110 -11.86 16.09 11.61
CA PRO A 110 -12.28 14.95 12.41
C PRO A 110 -13.34 14.11 11.69
N VAL A 111 -13.17 12.78 11.70
CA VAL A 111 -14.10 11.87 11.00
C VAL A 111 -15.55 12.02 11.51
N VAL A 112 -15.73 12.40 12.78
CA VAL A 112 -17.05 12.66 13.39
C VAL A 112 -17.82 13.80 12.73
N LEU A 113 -17.13 14.71 12.03
CA LEU A 113 -17.75 15.79 11.25
C LEU A 113 -18.07 15.38 9.82
N SER A 114 -17.64 14.19 9.39
CA SER A 114 -17.92 13.65 8.06
C SER A 114 -19.28 12.93 8.03
N GLY A 115 -19.82 12.70 6.83
CA GLY A 115 -21.07 11.96 6.68
C GLY A 115 -21.03 10.56 7.29
N LYS A 116 -22.20 10.00 7.64
CA LYS A 116 -22.33 8.68 8.30
C LYS A 116 -21.61 7.55 7.56
N PHE A 117 -21.56 7.60 6.22
CA PHE A 117 -20.81 6.66 5.40
C PHE A 117 -19.30 6.67 5.72
N PHE A 118 -18.68 7.86 5.79
CA PHE A 118 -17.24 7.99 6.06
C PHE A 118 -16.89 7.58 7.49
N GLN A 119 -17.79 7.85 8.45
CA GLN A 119 -17.63 7.37 9.83
C GLN A 119 -17.66 5.84 9.91
N ALA A 120 -18.54 5.19 9.14
CA ALA A 120 -18.66 3.73 9.14
C ALA A 120 -17.46 3.02 8.51
N ILE A 121 -16.87 3.58 7.45
CA ILE A 121 -15.71 2.97 6.77
C ILE A 121 -14.38 3.27 7.48
N ASN A 122 -14.28 4.39 8.19
CA ASN A 122 -13.03 4.86 8.79
C ASN A 122 -12.29 3.82 9.65
N PRO A 123 -12.94 3.04 10.53
CA PRO A 123 -12.26 2.01 11.31
C PRO A 123 -11.65 0.88 10.47
N TRP A 124 -12.14 0.68 9.26
CA TRP A 124 -11.69 -0.39 8.36
C TRP A 124 -10.55 0.05 7.44
N LEU A 125 -10.22 1.35 7.43
CA LEU A 125 -9.20 1.90 6.57
C LEU A 125 -7.85 1.94 7.29
N PRO A 126 -6.80 1.30 6.74
CA PRO A 126 -5.46 1.38 7.32
C PRO A 126 -4.94 2.82 7.37
N PHE A 127 -5.44 3.69 6.48
CA PHE A 127 -5.08 5.10 6.43
C PHE A 127 -5.51 5.87 7.69
N THR A 128 -6.58 5.48 8.37
CA THR A 128 -6.99 6.07 9.65
C THR A 128 -5.89 5.92 10.70
N TYR A 129 -5.40 4.69 10.87
CA TYR A 129 -4.31 4.37 11.78
C TYR A 129 -3.00 5.03 11.36
N ALA A 130 -2.76 5.16 10.05
CA ALA A 130 -1.59 5.86 9.52
C ALA A 130 -1.56 7.35 9.90
N VAL A 131 -2.71 8.04 9.77
CA VAL A 131 -2.84 9.45 10.13
C VAL A 131 -2.66 9.64 11.64
N ASN A 132 -3.25 8.78 12.45
CA ASN A 132 -3.10 8.85 13.91
C ASN A 132 -1.63 8.61 14.32
N LEU A 133 -0.96 7.61 13.75
CA LEU A 133 0.44 7.31 14.03
C LEU A 133 1.36 8.50 13.72
N LEU A 134 1.18 9.16 12.58
CA LEU A 134 1.94 10.38 12.25
C LEU A 134 1.54 11.56 13.15
N ARG A 135 0.25 11.68 13.52
CA ARG A 135 -0.22 12.73 14.42
C ARG A 135 0.45 12.66 15.79
N GLU A 136 0.64 11.46 16.34
CA GLU A 136 1.36 11.25 17.61
C GLU A 136 2.82 11.75 17.53
N THR A 137 3.52 11.52 16.41
CA THR A 137 4.90 12.04 16.24
C THR A 137 4.98 13.57 16.07
N VAL A 138 3.89 14.19 15.60
CA VAL A 138 3.79 15.64 15.39
C VAL A 138 3.34 16.36 16.66
N GLY A 139 2.34 15.84 17.37
CA GLY A 139 1.68 16.48 18.50
C GLY A 139 2.26 16.11 19.87
N GLY A 140 3.07 15.05 19.95
CA GLY A 140 3.57 14.48 21.20
C GLY A 140 2.97 13.11 21.45
N ILE A 141 3.81 12.15 21.84
CA ILE A 141 3.49 10.73 21.80
C ILE A 141 2.76 10.28 23.06
N TYR A 142 1.55 9.75 22.88
CA TYR A 142 0.88 8.90 23.84
C TYR A 142 1.08 7.42 23.46
N TRP A 143 2.02 6.77 24.15
CA TRP A 143 2.49 5.42 23.82
C TRP A 143 1.39 4.37 23.63
N PRO A 144 0.33 4.28 24.47
CA PRO A 144 -0.71 3.26 24.28
C PRO A 144 -1.42 3.35 22.91
N ASN A 145 -1.76 4.57 22.47
CA ASN A 145 -2.40 4.77 21.16
C ASN A 145 -1.45 4.43 20.02
N LEU A 146 -0.20 4.90 20.13
CA LEU A 146 0.84 4.63 19.14
C LEU A 146 1.03 3.12 18.93
N TRP A 147 1.12 2.35 20.01
CA TRP A 147 1.27 0.89 19.91
C TRP A 147 0.07 0.22 19.28
N GLN A 148 -1.15 0.66 19.60
CA GLN A 148 -2.36 0.12 19.01
C GLN A 148 -2.40 0.36 17.50
N ASP A 149 -2.18 1.60 17.06
CA ASP A 149 -2.18 1.97 15.64
C ASP A 149 -1.07 1.25 14.88
N LEU A 150 0.12 1.15 15.49
CA LEU A 150 1.28 0.48 14.91
C LEU A 150 1.02 -1.02 14.70
N ILE A 151 0.47 -1.71 15.71
CA ILE A 151 0.15 -3.14 15.62
C ILE A 151 -0.88 -3.39 14.52
N ILE A 152 -1.92 -2.56 14.43
CA ILE A 152 -2.96 -2.69 13.40
C ILE A 152 -2.34 -2.49 12.01
N LEU A 153 -1.53 -1.46 11.82
CA LEU A 153 -0.85 -1.19 10.54
C LEU A 153 0.10 -2.32 10.12
N VAL A 154 0.91 -2.83 11.04
CA VAL A 154 1.81 -3.95 10.78
C VAL A 154 1.00 -5.21 10.44
N ALA A 155 -0.09 -5.47 11.17
CA ALA A 155 -0.99 -6.58 10.87
C ALA A 155 -1.59 -6.46 9.46
N PHE A 156 -2.02 -5.27 9.04
CA PHE A 156 -2.46 -5.04 7.66
C PHE A 156 -1.34 -5.33 6.65
N GLY A 157 -0.14 -4.78 6.83
CA GLY A 157 0.98 -4.98 5.92
C GLY A 157 1.33 -6.47 5.77
N VAL A 158 1.49 -7.18 6.89
CA VAL A 158 1.81 -8.61 6.92
C VAL A 158 0.68 -9.44 6.34
N ALA A 159 -0.57 -9.19 6.72
CA ALA A 159 -1.71 -9.94 6.21
C ALA A 159 -1.83 -9.82 4.69
N PHE A 160 -1.74 -8.61 4.13
CA PHE A 160 -1.83 -8.42 2.68
C PHE A 160 -0.62 -9.00 1.94
N PHE A 161 0.58 -8.92 2.50
CA PHE A 161 1.76 -9.58 1.92
C PHE A 161 1.60 -11.11 1.88
N LEU A 162 1.19 -11.72 3.00
CA LEU A 162 0.97 -13.16 3.08
C LEU A 162 -0.17 -13.62 2.18
N LEU A 163 -1.28 -12.88 2.16
CA LEU A 163 -2.39 -13.15 1.25
C LEU A 163 -1.92 -13.11 -0.20
N GLY A 164 -1.14 -12.11 -0.60
CA GLY A 164 -0.57 -12.06 -1.94
C GLY A 164 0.36 -13.25 -2.25
N LEU A 165 1.16 -13.68 -1.27
CA LEU A 165 2.08 -14.81 -1.43
C LEU A 165 1.35 -16.16 -1.57
N PHE A 166 0.28 -16.38 -0.80
CA PHE A 166 -0.48 -17.64 -0.79
C PHE A 166 -1.59 -17.69 -1.85
N LEU A 167 -2.28 -16.58 -2.14
CA LEU A 167 -3.37 -16.55 -3.11
C LEU A 167 -2.87 -16.49 -4.56
N LYS A 168 -1.63 -16.07 -4.81
CA LYS A 168 -1.10 -15.97 -6.17
C LYS A 168 -0.99 -17.33 -6.88
N GLU A 169 -0.65 -18.38 -6.16
CA GLU A 169 -0.60 -19.75 -6.72
C GLU A 169 -1.99 -20.27 -7.16
N PRO A 170 -3.04 -20.26 -6.30
CA PRO A 170 -4.36 -20.78 -6.67
C PRO A 170 -5.15 -19.89 -7.63
N ILE A 171 -4.90 -18.58 -7.67
CA ILE A 171 -5.67 -17.64 -8.51
C ILE A 171 -5.09 -17.54 -9.93
N ARG A 172 -3.83 -17.94 -10.15
CA ARG A 172 -3.18 -17.95 -11.47
C ARG A 172 -4.02 -18.58 -12.61
N PRO A 173 -4.61 -19.79 -12.47
CA PRO A 173 -5.43 -20.39 -13.54
C PRO A 173 -6.71 -19.60 -13.85
N TRP A 174 -7.26 -18.86 -12.88
CA TRP A 174 -8.44 -18.02 -13.09
C TRP A 174 -8.10 -16.73 -13.85
N ILE A 175 -6.95 -16.13 -13.54
CA ILE A 175 -6.45 -14.92 -14.24
C ILE A 175 -6.12 -15.26 -15.69
N GLU A 176 -5.45 -16.40 -15.95
CA GLU A 176 -5.15 -16.86 -17.32
C GLU A 176 -6.44 -17.08 -18.12
N LYS A 177 -7.48 -17.65 -17.49
CA LYS A 177 -8.79 -17.83 -18.12
C LYS A 177 -9.50 -16.51 -18.44
N MET A 178 -9.42 -15.52 -17.55
CA MET A 178 -9.95 -14.17 -17.78
C MET A 178 -9.21 -13.43 -18.90
N HIS A 179 -7.87 -13.49 -18.92
CA HIS A 179 -7.06 -12.90 -19.99
C HIS A 179 -7.39 -13.54 -21.35
N HIS A 180 -7.67 -14.84 -21.39
CA HIS A 180 -8.05 -15.53 -22.62
C HIS A 180 -9.44 -15.10 -23.15
N ILE A 181 -10.36 -14.72 -22.25
CA ILE A 181 -11.68 -14.16 -22.61
C ILE A 181 -11.52 -12.73 -23.14
N THR A 182 -10.71 -11.90 -22.49
CA THR A 182 -10.45 -10.52 -22.90
C THR A 182 -9.73 -10.43 -24.26
N ARG A 183 -8.80 -11.37 -24.53
CA ARG A 183 -8.10 -11.47 -25.83
C ARG A 183 -9.04 -11.92 -26.96
N LYS A 184 -10.03 -12.77 -26.65
CA LYS A 184 -11.08 -13.16 -27.60
C LYS A 184 -12.04 -12.02 -27.93
N SER A 185 -12.26 -11.09 -27.00
CA SER A 185 -13.18 -9.96 -27.20
C SER A 185 -12.56 -8.74 -27.92
N LYS A 186 -11.27 -8.75 -28.31
CA LYS A 186 -10.57 -7.63 -28.98
C LYS A 186 -10.67 -6.27 -28.25
N ILE A 187 -10.82 -6.27 -26.92
CA ILE A 187 -10.99 -5.03 -26.13
C ILE A 187 -9.65 -4.39 -25.76
N ILE A 188 -8.54 -5.14 -25.85
CA ILE A 188 -7.21 -4.63 -25.53
C ILE A 188 -6.26 -5.09 -26.63
N GLU A 189 -5.74 -4.12 -27.39
CA GLU A 189 -4.61 -4.26 -28.31
C GLU A 189 -3.29 -4.04 -27.55
#